data_AF-A0A5J5BW53-F1
#
_entry.id   AF-A0A5J5BW53-F1
#
_cell.length_a   1.000
_cell.length_b   1.000
_cell.length_c   1.000
_cell.angle_alpha   90.00
_cell.angle_beta   90.00
_cell.angle_gamma   90.00
#
_symmetry.space_group_name_H-M   'P 1'
#
loop_
_entity.id
_entity.type
_entity.pdbx_description
1 polymer ?
#
loop_
_entity_poly.entity_id
_entity_poly.type
_entity_poly.pdbx_seq_one_letter_code
_entity_poly.pdbx_strand_id
1 'polypeptide(L)'
;MAHQVFFLSCLLAVAALQGILAVEYDVANNAATTPGGVIFTNQIGIDYTRQILVAATDFIWNLFQQNVEADRKNVQRVGLFIEILPENFRGAVAIAANNQINVSADYIPTYSGDIKRAFAGIVYHEMTHIWQWNGNGDSNAGGLIEGIADFVRLKADLAPAHWRQPGEGESWNQGYDVTARFLDYCEGLRNGFVAELNKKLRNSYDVNFFVELLGKTVDQLWSEYKAIKTRRPDRKNEQHVSLFIETMNGVAYAVNNEIHVSANYIQGYSGDVNREITGVLYHEITHIWQWDGNGQTPGGLIEGIADFVRLKAGYVPSHWVQPGQGDRWDHGYDVTARFLDYCNSLRNGFVAELNKKMRSGYSANYFVELLGKTVDQLWSDYKAKYKN
;
A
#
# COMPACT_ATOMS: atom_id res chain seq x y z
N MET A 1 15.22 -48.22 -61.82
CA MET A 1 14.25 -48.29 -60.70
C MET A 1 15.01 -48.29 -59.39
N ALA A 2 14.99 -47.17 -58.66
CA ALA A 2 15.12 -47.10 -57.20
C ALA A 2 15.13 -45.60 -56.81
N HIS A 3 14.15 -45.21 -56.01
CA HIS A 3 14.04 -43.91 -55.37
C HIS A 3 15.20 -43.67 -54.39
N GLN A 4 15.76 -42.46 -54.37
CA GLN A 4 16.28 -41.88 -53.13
C GLN A 4 15.85 -40.42 -53.02
N VAL A 5 14.87 -40.22 -52.13
CA VAL A 5 14.41 -38.93 -51.61
C VAL A 5 15.49 -38.43 -50.65
N PHE A 6 16.12 -37.30 -50.95
CA PHE A 6 16.96 -36.58 -50.00
C PHE A 6 16.05 -35.88 -48.99
N PHE A 7 15.90 -36.45 -47.79
CA PHE A 7 15.37 -35.75 -46.63
C PHE A 7 16.44 -34.77 -46.13
N LEU A 8 16.19 -33.48 -46.30
CA LEU A 8 16.94 -32.41 -45.66
C LEU A 8 16.55 -32.38 -44.17
N SER A 9 17.29 -33.08 -43.32
CA SER A 9 17.13 -32.98 -41.87
C SER A 9 17.73 -31.66 -41.38
N CYS A 10 16.89 -30.62 -41.24
CA CYS A 10 17.23 -29.43 -40.48
C CYS A 10 17.31 -29.80 -38.99
N LEU A 11 18.52 -30.10 -38.51
CA LEU A 11 18.83 -30.07 -37.09
C LEU A 11 18.72 -28.61 -36.60
N LEU A 12 17.59 -28.29 -35.97
CA LEU A 12 17.44 -27.09 -35.15
C LEU A 12 18.34 -27.24 -33.92
N ALA A 13 19.53 -26.63 -33.99
CA ALA A 13 20.32 -26.34 -32.82
C ALA A 13 19.67 -25.16 -32.05
N VAL A 14 18.71 -25.47 -31.19
CA VAL A 14 18.28 -24.54 -30.13
C VAL A 14 19.25 -24.74 -28.97
N ALA A 15 20.35 -23.98 -28.98
CA ALA A 15 21.26 -23.90 -27.86
C ALA A 15 21.09 -22.53 -27.16
N ALA A 16 20.68 -22.61 -25.89
CA ALA A 16 20.76 -21.60 -24.84
C ALA A 16 19.91 -20.33 -25.00
N LEU A 17 18.59 -20.47 -24.79
CA LEU A 17 17.89 -19.52 -23.94
C LEU A 17 18.01 -20.05 -22.51
N GLN A 18 18.75 -19.33 -21.65
CA GLN A 18 18.61 -19.52 -20.21
C GLN A 18 17.14 -19.29 -19.88
N GLY A 19 16.42 -20.37 -19.61
CA GLY A 19 15.01 -20.32 -19.27
C GLY A 19 14.84 -19.45 -18.03
N ILE A 20 13.91 -18.51 -18.10
CA ILE A 20 13.30 -17.94 -16.90
C ILE A 20 12.74 -19.17 -16.16
N LEU A 21 13.36 -19.56 -15.04
CA LEU A 21 12.81 -20.63 -14.20
C LEU A 21 11.55 -20.08 -13.55
N ALA A 22 10.41 -20.22 -14.23
CA ALA A 22 9.11 -20.00 -13.63
C ALA A 22 8.94 -21.00 -12.48
N VAL A 23 8.53 -20.51 -11.31
CA VAL A 23 8.24 -21.38 -10.16
C VAL A 23 7.06 -22.28 -10.52
N GLU A 24 7.22 -23.58 -10.32
CA GLU A 24 6.14 -24.56 -10.49
C GLU A 24 5.26 -24.61 -9.24
N TYR A 25 3.93 -24.59 -9.42
CA TYR A 25 2.98 -24.64 -8.30
C TYR A 25 2.12 -25.91 -8.36
N ASP A 26 2.33 -26.78 -7.38
CA ASP A 26 1.52 -27.99 -7.19
C ASP A 26 0.42 -27.72 -6.17
N VAL A 27 -0.83 -27.98 -6.55
CA VAL A 27 -1.98 -27.78 -5.65
C VAL A 27 -2.83 -29.04 -5.66
N ALA A 28 -3.12 -29.58 -4.47
CA ALA A 28 -4.03 -30.73 -4.33
C ALA A 28 -4.93 -30.62 -3.10
N ASN A 29 -6.10 -31.26 -3.21
CA ASN A 29 -7.02 -31.44 -2.10
C ASN A 29 -6.97 -32.89 -1.62
N ASN A 30 -6.11 -33.16 -0.64
CA ASN A 30 -5.93 -34.51 -0.08
C ASN A 30 -7.03 -34.86 0.95
N ALA A 31 -7.85 -33.89 1.33
CA ALA A 31 -8.94 -34.04 2.29
C ALA A 31 -10.33 -33.87 1.66
N ALA A 32 -10.50 -34.23 0.38
CA ALA A 32 -11.71 -33.94 -0.39
C ALA A 32 -13.03 -34.45 0.21
N THR A 33 -12.99 -35.45 1.10
CA THR A 33 -14.17 -36.01 1.78
C THR A 33 -14.51 -35.32 3.10
N THR A 34 -13.68 -34.40 3.59
CA THR A 34 -13.96 -33.64 4.83
C THR A 34 -14.83 -32.42 4.54
N PRO A 35 -15.52 -31.85 5.55
CA PRO A 35 -16.28 -30.62 5.36
C PRO A 35 -15.45 -29.47 4.75
N GLY A 36 -14.22 -29.27 5.24
CA GLY A 36 -13.33 -28.25 4.68
C GLY A 36 -12.82 -28.55 3.28
N GLY A 37 -12.52 -29.82 2.97
CA GLY A 37 -12.14 -30.21 1.61
C GLY A 37 -13.28 -30.05 0.61
N VAL A 38 -14.52 -30.28 1.02
CA VAL A 38 -15.72 -29.99 0.22
C VAL A 38 -15.88 -28.49 -0.01
N ILE A 39 -15.73 -27.66 1.04
CA ILE A 39 -15.77 -26.19 0.92
C ILE A 39 -14.66 -25.69 -0.02
N PHE A 40 -13.43 -26.19 0.13
CA PHE A 40 -12.32 -25.85 -0.76
C PHE A 40 -12.67 -26.15 -2.21
N THR A 41 -13.17 -27.35 -2.50
CA THR A 41 -13.51 -27.77 -3.87
C THR A 41 -14.58 -26.88 -4.48
N ASN A 42 -15.62 -26.54 -3.70
CA ASN A 42 -16.80 -25.85 -4.21
C ASN A 42 -16.65 -24.31 -4.24
N GLN A 43 -15.87 -23.73 -3.33
CA GLN A 43 -15.83 -22.27 -3.12
C GLN A 43 -14.48 -21.64 -3.39
N ILE A 44 -13.37 -22.38 -3.27
CA ILE A 44 -12.01 -21.85 -3.46
C ILE A 44 -11.48 -22.36 -4.81
N GLY A 45 -11.24 -23.67 -4.89
CA GLY A 45 -10.84 -24.36 -6.11
C GLY A 45 -9.33 -24.28 -6.41
N ILE A 46 -8.82 -25.31 -7.06
CA ILE A 46 -7.40 -25.47 -7.40
C ILE A 46 -6.88 -24.31 -8.26
N ASP A 47 -7.65 -23.88 -9.26
CA ASP A 47 -7.20 -22.85 -10.22
C ASP A 47 -7.07 -21.48 -9.56
N TYR A 48 -8.01 -21.11 -8.69
CA TYR A 48 -7.92 -19.90 -7.88
C TYR A 48 -6.70 -19.96 -6.95
N THR A 49 -6.47 -21.09 -6.28
CA THR A 49 -5.28 -21.27 -5.44
C THR A 49 -3.98 -21.07 -6.21
N ARG A 50 -3.86 -21.61 -7.43
CA ARG A 50 -2.70 -21.38 -8.29
C ARG A 50 -2.52 -19.89 -8.65
N GLN A 51 -3.60 -19.20 -9.00
CA GLN A 51 -3.55 -17.76 -9.29
C GLN A 51 -3.04 -16.96 -8.08
N ILE A 52 -3.51 -17.29 -6.88
CA ILE A 52 -3.08 -16.64 -5.64
C ILE A 52 -1.60 -16.95 -5.33
N LEU A 53 -1.12 -18.18 -5.55
CA LEU A 53 0.29 -18.53 -5.35
C LEU A 53 1.23 -17.72 -6.24
N VAL A 54 0.86 -17.54 -7.52
CA VAL A 54 1.59 -16.69 -8.48
C VAL A 54 1.56 -15.23 -8.02
N ALA A 55 0.36 -14.69 -7.75
CA ALA A 55 0.20 -13.30 -7.32
C ALA A 55 0.95 -12.99 -6.01
N ALA A 56 0.92 -13.90 -5.04
CA ALA A 56 1.66 -13.78 -3.79
C ALA A 56 3.17 -13.77 -4.03
N THR A 57 3.68 -14.64 -4.90
CA THR A 57 5.11 -14.70 -5.22
C THR A 57 5.60 -13.40 -5.84
N ASP A 58 4.90 -12.90 -6.86
CA ASP A 58 5.24 -11.63 -7.51
C ASP A 58 5.16 -10.45 -6.53
N PHE A 59 4.12 -10.43 -5.70
CA PHE A 59 3.96 -9.40 -4.67
C PHE A 59 5.11 -9.42 -3.66
N ILE A 60 5.46 -10.59 -3.14
CA ILE A 60 6.51 -10.75 -2.12
C ILE A 60 7.89 -10.39 -2.69
N TRP A 61 8.22 -10.85 -3.90
CA TRP A 61 9.49 -10.48 -4.53
C TRP A 61 9.61 -8.99 -4.76
N ASN A 62 8.55 -8.33 -5.21
CA ASN A 62 8.53 -6.88 -5.37
C ASN A 62 8.68 -6.15 -4.03
N LEU A 63 7.91 -6.58 -3.01
CA LEU A 63 7.92 -5.96 -1.69
C LEU A 63 9.27 -6.12 -0.97
N PHE A 64 9.93 -7.28 -1.12
CA PHE A 64 11.28 -7.52 -0.60
C PHE A 64 12.40 -7.08 -1.53
N GLN A 65 12.08 -6.46 -2.66
CA GLN A 65 13.04 -6.01 -3.68
C GLN A 65 13.97 -7.13 -4.17
N GLN A 66 13.50 -8.39 -4.14
CA GLN A 66 14.22 -9.56 -4.65
C GLN A 66 14.03 -9.66 -6.17
N ASN A 67 14.39 -8.60 -6.90
CA ASN A 67 14.10 -8.46 -8.33
C ASN A 67 15.11 -9.20 -9.23
N VAL A 68 16.22 -9.66 -8.65
CA VAL A 68 17.25 -10.46 -9.33
C VAL A 68 17.43 -11.81 -8.63
N GLU A 69 17.83 -12.83 -9.40
CA GLU A 69 17.96 -14.22 -8.93
C GLU A 69 18.91 -14.36 -7.74
N ALA A 70 20.00 -13.58 -7.71
CA ALA A 70 20.98 -13.59 -6.63
C ALA A 70 20.42 -13.17 -5.25
N ASP A 71 19.27 -12.49 -5.23
CA ASP A 71 18.60 -12.04 -4.01
C ASP A 71 17.48 -12.98 -3.55
N ARG A 72 17.09 -13.94 -4.38
CA ARG A 72 16.02 -14.91 -4.12
C ARG A 72 16.58 -16.17 -3.47
N LYS A 73 15.73 -16.85 -2.71
CA LYS A 73 15.96 -18.27 -2.41
C LYS A 73 15.82 -19.09 -3.69
N ASN A 74 16.66 -20.11 -3.84
CA ASN A 74 16.56 -21.04 -4.96
C ASN A 74 15.44 -22.06 -4.71
N VAL A 75 14.21 -21.67 -5.06
CA VAL A 75 13.01 -22.52 -4.98
C VAL A 75 12.39 -22.58 -6.37
N GLN A 76 12.38 -23.78 -6.95
CA GLN A 76 11.83 -24.02 -8.29
C GLN A 76 10.40 -24.54 -8.25
N ARG A 77 9.94 -25.04 -7.09
CA ARG A 77 8.63 -25.64 -6.92
C ARG A 77 8.07 -25.36 -5.54
N VAL A 78 6.78 -25.02 -5.49
CA VAL A 78 6.01 -24.81 -4.26
C VAL A 78 4.77 -25.68 -4.28
N GLY A 79 4.54 -26.45 -3.22
CA GLY A 79 3.32 -27.24 -3.03
C GLY A 79 2.33 -26.56 -2.09
N LEU A 80 1.03 -26.62 -2.38
CA LEU A 80 -0.03 -26.28 -1.45
C LEU A 80 -1.06 -27.41 -1.38
N PHE A 81 -1.23 -27.98 -0.20
CA PHE A 81 -2.10 -29.13 0.05
C PHE A 81 -3.17 -28.80 1.07
N ILE A 82 -4.43 -29.12 0.74
CA ILE A 82 -5.50 -29.15 1.74
C ILE A 82 -5.49 -30.52 2.40
N GLU A 83 -5.31 -30.56 3.71
CA GLU A 83 -5.16 -31.82 4.44
C GLU A 83 -5.69 -31.76 5.88
N ILE A 84 -5.86 -32.92 6.49
CA ILE A 84 -6.04 -33.04 7.93
C ILE A 84 -4.63 -32.99 8.54
N LEU A 85 -4.35 -31.94 9.31
CA LEU A 85 -3.02 -31.77 9.91
C LEU A 85 -2.75 -32.84 10.98
N PRO A 86 -1.49 -33.28 11.15
CA PRO A 86 -1.10 -34.19 12.22
C PRO A 86 -1.47 -33.67 13.62
N GLU A 87 -1.65 -34.57 14.60
CA GLU A 87 -2.12 -34.21 15.95
C GLU A 87 -1.24 -33.15 16.65
N ASN A 88 0.06 -33.15 16.41
CA ASN A 88 0.98 -32.16 16.99
C ASN A 88 0.83 -30.75 16.41
N PHE A 89 0.06 -30.58 15.33
CA PHE A 89 -0.31 -29.31 14.72
C PHE A 89 -1.81 -29.01 14.85
N ARG A 90 -2.52 -29.73 15.73
CA ARG A 90 -3.96 -29.54 15.93
C ARG A 90 -4.27 -28.09 16.34
N GLY A 91 -5.16 -27.45 15.60
CA GLY A 91 -5.55 -26.05 15.81
C GLY A 91 -4.76 -25.04 14.99
N ALA A 92 -3.71 -25.46 14.27
CA ALA A 92 -3.05 -24.61 13.30
C ALA A 92 -3.96 -24.36 12.07
N VAL A 93 -3.86 -23.15 11.53
CA VAL A 93 -4.58 -22.72 10.31
C VAL A 93 -3.91 -23.32 9.08
N ALA A 94 -2.60 -23.14 9.00
CA ALA A 94 -1.72 -23.72 8.00
C ALA A 94 -0.32 -23.85 8.59
N ILE A 95 0.54 -24.61 7.91
CA ILE A 95 1.97 -24.70 8.19
C ILE A 95 2.75 -24.61 6.88
N ALA A 96 3.93 -24.00 6.92
CA ALA A 96 4.85 -23.95 5.79
C ALA A 96 6.21 -24.54 6.15
N ALA A 97 6.66 -25.55 5.41
CA ALA A 97 7.98 -26.14 5.54
C ALA A 97 8.44 -26.79 4.24
N ASN A 98 9.74 -26.76 3.95
CA ASN A 98 10.34 -27.43 2.78
C ASN A 98 9.65 -27.08 1.44
N ASN A 99 9.30 -25.80 1.25
CA ASN A 99 8.55 -25.28 0.09
C ASN A 99 7.16 -25.91 -0.09
N GLN A 100 6.57 -26.45 0.98
CA GLN A 100 5.21 -26.95 1.02
C GLN A 100 4.40 -26.16 2.03
N ILE A 101 3.15 -25.91 1.67
CA ILE A 101 2.14 -25.28 2.51
C ILE A 101 1.04 -26.31 2.72
N ASN A 102 0.70 -26.58 3.96
CA ASN A 102 -0.37 -27.49 4.31
C ASN A 102 -1.45 -26.69 5.02
N VAL A 103 -2.60 -26.52 4.38
CA VAL A 103 -3.74 -25.76 4.92
C VAL A 103 -4.72 -26.74 5.58
N SER A 104 -5.10 -26.43 6.82
CA SER A 104 -5.96 -27.29 7.63
C SER A 104 -7.38 -27.37 7.06
N ALA A 105 -7.79 -28.57 6.67
CA ALA A 105 -9.16 -28.87 6.29
C ALA A 105 -10.13 -28.73 7.47
N ASP A 106 -9.65 -28.79 8.71
CA ASP A 106 -10.48 -28.58 9.91
C ASP A 106 -10.73 -27.09 10.17
N TYR A 107 -9.85 -26.19 9.69
CA TYR A 107 -10.00 -24.75 9.84
C TYR A 107 -10.96 -24.13 8.83
N ILE A 108 -10.88 -24.53 7.56
CA ILE A 108 -11.72 -23.98 6.47
C ILE A 108 -13.22 -23.85 6.84
N PRO A 109 -13.89 -24.87 7.43
CA PRO A 109 -15.31 -24.77 7.75
C PRO A 109 -15.62 -23.86 8.94
N THR A 110 -14.62 -23.46 9.75
CA THR A 110 -14.85 -22.59 10.91
C THR A 110 -14.93 -21.11 10.52
N TYR A 111 -14.50 -20.77 9.31
CA TYR A 111 -14.48 -19.38 8.87
C TYR A 111 -15.86 -18.91 8.40
N SER A 112 -16.29 -17.76 8.91
CA SER A 112 -17.50 -17.07 8.49
C SER A 112 -17.14 -15.76 7.77
N GLY A 113 -17.67 -15.56 6.56
CA GLY A 113 -17.41 -14.39 5.72
C GLY A 113 -16.90 -14.75 4.34
N ASP A 114 -16.12 -13.85 3.72
CA ASP A 114 -15.48 -14.07 2.42
C ASP A 114 -14.32 -15.06 2.55
N ILE A 115 -14.63 -16.34 2.33
CA ILE A 115 -13.66 -17.43 2.43
C ILE A 115 -12.52 -17.31 1.42
N LYS A 116 -12.76 -16.73 0.23
CA LYS A 116 -11.71 -16.56 -0.78
C LYS A 116 -10.69 -15.53 -0.31
N ARG A 117 -11.13 -14.38 0.18
CA ARG A 117 -10.25 -13.36 0.76
C ARG A 117 -9.48 -13.90 1.97
N ALA A 118 -10.15 -14.64 2.85
CA ALA A 118 -9.51 -15.25 4.02
C ALA A 118 -8.41 -16.25 3.61
N PHE A 119 -8.73 -17.14 2.67
CA PHE A 119 -7.79 -18.11 2.12
C PHE A 119 -6.61 -17.42 1.44
N ALA A 120 -6.85 -16.37 0.64
CA ALA A 120 -5.77 -15.59 0.03
C ALA A 120 -4.84 -14.99 1.10
N GLY A 121 -5.39 -14.46 2.20
CA GLY A 121 -4.58 -13.97 3.31
C GLY A 121 -3.68 -15.03 3.95
N ILE A 122 -4.18 -16.26 4.10
CA ILE A 122 -3.38 -17.41 4.58
C ILE A 122 -2.27 -17.71 3.58
N VAL A 123 -2.57 -17.81 2.28
CA VAL A 123 -1.56 -18.10 1.26
C VAL A 123 -0.48 -17.02 1.23
N TYR A 124 -0.82 -15.73 1.31
CA TYR A 124 0.19 -14.66 1.35
C TYR A 124 1.10 -14.76 2.58
N HIS A 125 0.54 -15.10 3.75
CA HIS A 125 1.31 -15.35 4.96
C HIS A 125 2.29 -16.53 4.77
N GLU A 126 1.77 -17.71 4.40
CA GLU A 126 2.57 -18.93 4.28
C GLU A 126 3.61 -18.86 3.14
N MET A 127 3.26 -18.23 2.01
CA MET A 127 4.19 -17.97 0.91
C MET A 127 5.33 -17.05 1.34
N THR A 128 5.09 -16.16 2.30
CA THR A 128 6.14 -15.30 2.83
C THR A 128 7.22 -16.14 3.52
N HIS A 129 6.85 -17.17 4.29
CA HIS A 129 7.82 -18.08 4.91
C HIS A 129 8.70 -18.82 3.89
N ILE A 130 8.15 -19.11 2.70
CA ILE A 130 8.93 -19.69 1.59
C ILE A 130 9.98 -18.70 1.10
N TRP A 131 9.61 -17.44 0.85
CA TRP A 131 10.47 -16.47 0.18
C TRP A 131 11.36 -15.61 1.09
N GLN A 132 10.97 -15.40 2.34
CA GLN A 132 11.70 -14.59 3.32
C GLN A 132 12.87 -15.35 3.94
N TRP A 133 13.93 -14.65 4.31
CA TRP A 133 15.00 -15.23 5.12
C TRP A 133 14.59 -15.31 6.59
N ASN A 134 15.05 -16.35 7.30
CA ASN A 134 14.57 -16.69 8.64
C ASN A 134 15.63 -16.49 9.76
N GLY A 135 16.67 -15.70 9.52
CA GLY A 135 17.73 -15.46 10.49
C GLY A 135 18.59 -16.70 10.78
N ASN A 136 18.71 -17.61 9.81
CA ASN A 136 19.36 -18.92 9.95
C ASN A 136 18.73 -19.79 11.07
N GLY A 137 17.41 -19.69 11.25
CA GLY A 137 16.66 -20.50 12.21
C GLY A 137 16.86 -20.10 13.67
N ASP A 138 17.33 -18.88 13.94
CA ASP A 138 17.43 -18.37 15.31
C ASP A 138 16.05 -18.37 16.00
N SER A 139 15.95 -19.03 17.15
CA SER A 139 14.71 -19.15 17.92
C SER A 139 14.15 -17.80 18.37
N ASN A 140 15.01 -16.78 18.52
CA ASN A 140 14.59 -15.43 18.92
C ASN A 140 14.00 -14.63 17.75
N ALA A 141 14.22 -15.07 16.50
CA ALA A 141 13.68 -14.41 15.33
C ALA A 141 12.20 -14.74 15.08
N GLY A 142 11.67 -15.83 15.66
CA GLY A 142 10.34 -16.36 15.34
C GLY A 142 9.22 -15.31 15.34
N GLY A 143 9.14 -14.48 16.38
CA GLY A 143 8.12 -13.40 16.43
C GLY A 143 8.27 -12.36 15.31
N LEU A 144 9.50 -12.03 14.92
CA LEU A 144 9.76 -11.13 13.79
C LEU A 144 9.41 -11.80 12.45
N ILE A 145 9.79 -13.07 12.27
CA ILE A 145 9.53 -13.86 11.06
C ILE A 145 8.03 -13.97 10.77
N GLU A 146 7.23 -14.28 11.79
CA GLU A 146 5.77 -14.30 11.68
C GLU A 146 5.18 -12.90 11.47
N GLY A 147 5.75 -11.88 12.14
CA GLY A 147 5.38 -10.49 11.94
C GLY A 147 5.66 -9.97 10.52
N ILE A 148 6.72 -10.42 9.86
CA ILE A 148 7.00 -10.09 8.46
C ILE A 148 5.97 -10.76 7.54
N ALA A 149 5.61 -12.03 7.79
CA ALA A 149 4.55 -12.70 7.04
C ALA A 149 3.20 -11.98 7.15
N ASP A 150 2.83 -11.53 8.35
CA ASP A 150 1.63 -10.72 8.55
C ASP A 150 1.78 -9.28 8.03
N PHE A 151 2.99 -8.71 7.96
CA PHE A 151 3.25 -7.46 7.27
C PHE A 151 2.97 -7.58 5.77
N VAL A 152 3.41 -8.65 5.11
CA VAL A 152 3.09 -8.92 3.70
C VAL A 152 1.58 -8.99 3.52
N ARG A 153 0.89 -9.75 4.36
CA ARG A 153 -0.58 -9.86 4.34
C ARG A 153 -1.26 -8.50 4.55
N LEU A 154 -0.70 -7.65 5.41
CA LEU A 154 -1.17 -6.28 5.61
C LEU A 154 -0.99 -5.42 4.35
N LYS A 155 0.19 -5.44 3.72
CA LYS A 155 0.48 -4.65 2.51
C LYS A 155 -0.32 -5.12 1.29
N ALA A 156 -0.73 -6.38 1.26
CA ALA A 156 -1.61 -6.93 0.24
C ALA A 156 -3.10 -6.58 0.44
N ASP A 157 -3.44 -5.79 1.46
CA ASP A 157 -4.82 -5.55 1.88
C ASP A 157 -5.57 -6.86 2.18
N LEU A 158 -4.96 -7.78 2.92
CA LEU A 158 -5.57 -9.07 3.31
C LEU A 158 -5.64 -9.26 4.83
N ALA A 159 -5.38 -8.20 5.60
CA ALA A 159 -5.54 -8.19 7.05
C ALA A 159 -7.02 -8.42 7.43
N PRO A 160 -7.33 -9.41 8.28
CA PRO A 160 -8.69 -9.67 8.72
C PRO A 160 -9.16 -8.62 9.74
N ALA A 161 -10.48 -8.39 9.80
CA ALA A 161 -11.07 -7.31 10.59
C ALA A 161 -10.79 -7.37 12.10
N HIS A 162 -10.51 -8.55 12.65
CA HIS A 162 -10.23 -8.74 14.07
C HIS A 162 -8.80 -8.40 14.48
N TRP A 163 -7.90 -8.10 13.53
CA TRP A 163 -6.54 -7.68 13.86
C TRP A 163 -6.53 -6.40 14.66
N ARG A 164 -5.57 -6.31 15.58
CA ARG A 164 -5.32 -5.11 16.37
C ARG A 164 -5.05 -3.92 15.45
N GLN A 165 -5.56 -2.77 15.87
CA GLN A 165 -5.43 -1.53 15.13
C GLN A 165 -4.05 -0.90 15.34
N PRO A 166 -3.60 -0.01 14.44
CA PRO A 166 -2.33 0.70 14.63
C PRO A 166 -2.21 1.37 16.00
N GLY A 167 -1.11 1.12 16.70
CA GLY A 167 -0.82 1.66 18.03
C GLY A 167 -1.40 0.86 19.19
N GLU A 168 -2.09 -0.25 18.94
CA GLU A 168 -2.45 -1.24 19.96
C GLU A 168 -1.28 -2.19 20.26
N GLY A 169 -1.39 -2.95 21.35
CA GLY A 169 -0.32 -3.81 21.87
C GLY A 169 0.60 -3.11 22.88
N GLU A 170 1.28 -3.93 23.69
CA GLU A 170 2.15 -3.53 24.80
C GLU A 170 3.64 -3.55 24.40
N SER A 171 4.03 -4.46 23.50
CA SER A 171 5.37 -4.54 22.91
C SER A 171 5.29 -4.77 21.41
N TRP A 172 6.35 -4.37 20.69
CA TRP A 172 6.43 -4.49 19.23
C TRP A 172 6.31 -5.94 18.73
N ASN A 173 6.64 -6.92 19.58
CA ASN A 173 6.62 -8.35 19.30
C ASN A 173 5.52 -9.13 20.05
N GLN A 174 4.50 -8.45 20.58
CA GLN A 174 3.43 -9.10 21.37
C GLN A 174 2.52 -10.02 20.55
N GLY A 175 2.69 -10.07 19.23
CA GLY A 175 1.99 -10.96 18.32
C GLY A 175 2.13 -10.47 16.88
N TYR A 176 1.78 -11.34 15.94
CA TYR A 176 2.15 -11.18 14.53
C TYR A 176 1.49 -9.96 13.89
N ASP A 177 0.22 -9.69 14.19
CA ASP A 177 -0.51 -8.49 13.75
C ASP A 177 0.07 -7.20 14.33
N VAL A 178 0.46 -7.18 15.62
CA VAL A 178 1.13 -6.00 16.22
C VAL A 178 2.50 -5.77 15.61
N THR A 179 3.27 -6.83 15.42
CA THR A 179 4.58 -6.75 14.76
C THR A 179 4.44 -6.27 13.32
N ALA A 180 3.47 -6.78 12.56
CA ALA A 180 3.18 -6.32 11.21
C ALA A 180 2.87 -4.81 11.14
N ARG A 181 2.03 -4.32 12.07
CA ARG A 181 1.68 -2.89 12.15
C ARG A 181 2.86 -2.01 12.58
N PHE A 182 3.74 -2.53 13.43
CA PHE A 182 4.97 -1.85 13.79
C PHE A 182 5.97 -1.81 12.63
N LEU A 183 6.11 -2.90 11.89
CA LEU A 183 6.94 -2.96 10.68
C LEU A 183 6.41 -2.01 9.59
N ASP A 184 5.10 -1.86 9.43
CA ASP A 184 4.50 -0.87 8.52
C ASP A 184 4.80 0.58 8.93
N TYR A 185 4.88 0.85 10.24
CA TYR A 185 5.39 2.14 10.71
C TYR A 185 6.87 2.33 10.34
N CYS A 186 7.72 1.33 10.58
CA CYS A 186 9.15 1.39 10.23
C CYS A 186 9.35 1.58 8.71
N GLU A 187 8.56 0.90 7.89
CA GLU A 187 8.51 1.07 6.43
C GLU A 187 8.12 2.51 6.04
N GLY A 188 7.18 3.12 6.77
CA GLY A 188 6.82 4.52 6.59
C GLY A 188 7.92 5.53 6.98
N LEU A 189 8.85 5.16 7.87
CA LEU A 189 10.01 5.99 8.21
C LEU A 189 11.09 5.93 7.12
N ARG A 190 11.26 4.77 6.50
CA ARG A 190 12.22 4.53 5.42
C ARG A 190 11.66 3.50 4.46
N ASN A 191 11.30 3.96 3.26
CA ASN A 191 10.87 3.07 2.18
C ASN A 191 11.95 2.00 1.89
N GLY A 192 11.53 0.74 1.80
CA GLY A 192 12.40 -0.43 1.65
C GLY A 192 12.99 -0.97 2.95
N PHE A 193 12.55 -0.51 4.12
CA PHE A 193 13.03 -0.99 5.41
C PHE A 193 12.86 -2.50 5.57
N VAL A 194 11.66 -3.04 5.31
CA VAL A 194 11.40 -4.48 5.49
C VAL A 194 12.17 -5.32 4.47
N ALA A 195 12.36 -4.81 3.25
CA ALA A 195 13.19 -5.46 2.23
C ALA A 195 14.66 -5.63 2.70
N GLU A 196 15.26 -4.55 3.20
CA GLU A 196 16.63 -4.57 3.72
C GLU A 196 16.75 -5.39 5.02
N LEU A 197 15.73 -5.36 5.88
CA LEU A 197 15.67 -6.21 7.07
C LEU A 197 15.65 -7.70 6.67
N ASN A 198 14.76 -8.09 5.74
CA ASN A 198 14.71 -9.43 5.18
C ASN A 198 16.08 -9.85 4.60
N LYS A 199 16.74 -8.95 3.86
CA LYS A 199 18.08 -9.23 3.32
C LYS A 199 19.12 -9.51 4.41
N LYS A 200 19.09 -8.77 5.53
CA LYS A 200 19.97 -9.01 6.69
C LYS A 200 19.70 -10.34 7.38
N LEU A 201 18.45 -10.80 7.38
CA LEU A 201 18.04 -12.09 7.94
C LEU A 201 18.58 -13.30 7.15
N ARG A 202 19.29 -13.11 6.03
CA ARG A 202 19.86 -14.19 5.21
C ARG A 202 20.76 -15.15 6.01
N ASN A 203 21.56 -14.62 6.93
CA ASN A 203 22.61 -15.40 7.61
C ASN A 203 22.49 -15.42 9.14
N SER A 204 21.83 -14.44 9.74
CA SER A 204 21.68 -14.34 11.19
C SER A 204 20.51 -13.43 11.55
N TYR A 205 20.11 -13.49 12.82
CA TYR A 205 19.23 -12.51 13.43
C TYR A 205 20.00 -11.67 14.45
N ASP A 206 19.83 -10.35 14.39
CA ASP A 206 20.23 -9.43 15.45
C ASP A 206 19.18 -8.31 15.55
N VAL A 207 18.70 -8.03 16.75
CA VAL A 207 17.76 -6.93 17.02
C VAL A 207 18.39 -5.56 16.69
N ASN A 208 19.72 -5.45 16.67
CA ASN A 208 20.45 -4.25 16.27
C ASN A 208 20.29 -3.90 14.79
N PHE A 209 19.74 -4.79 13.94
CA PHE A 209 19.41 -4.43 12.56
C PHE A 209 18.48 -3.21 12.47
N PHE A 210 17.61 -2.99 13.46
CA PHE A 210 16.80 -1.77 13.55
C PHE A 210 17.66 -0.51 13.71
N VAL A 211 18.73 -0.58 14.53
CA VAL A 211 19.69 0.52 14.70
C VAL A 211 20.45 0.76 13.41
N GLU A 212 20.92 -0.30 12.75
CA GLU A 212 21.65 -0.19 11.49
C GLU A 212 20.80 0.41 10.36
N LEU A 213 19.50 0.11 10.33
CA LEU A 213 18.60 0.52 9.25
C LEU A 213 17.90 1.86 9.50
N LEU A 214 17.61 2.20 10.76
CA LEU A 214 16.82 3.39 11.13
C LEU A 214 17.53 4.32 12.13
N GLY A 215 18.73 3.97 12.60
CA GLY A 215 19.51 4.76 13.55
C GLY A 215 18.96 4.77 14.97
N LYS A 216 18.01 3.90 15.30
CA LYS A 216 17.32 3.85 16.60
C LYS A 216 17.12 2.41 17.06
N THR A 217 17.12 2.20 18.37
CA THR A 217 16.80 0.88 18.94
C THR A 217 15.34 0.54 18.68
N VAL A 218 15.01 -0.76 18.65
CA VAL A 218 13.62 -1.21 18.48
C VAL A 218 12.70 -0.64 19.56
N ASP A 219 13.19 -0.45 20.79
CA ASP A 219 12.44 0.14 21.90
C ASP A 219 12.18 1.64 21.71
N GLN A 220 13.15 2.38 21.16
CA GLN A 220 12.96 3.79 20.80
C GLN A 220 11.92 3.92 19.69
N LEU A 221 12.02 3.09 18.65
CA LEU A 221 11.06 3.05 17.55
C LEU A 221 9.66 2.67 18.04
N TRP A 222 9.55 1.68 18.92
CA TRP A 222 8.29 1.29 19.54
C TRP A 222 7.68 2.42 20.36
N SER A 223 8.50 3.13 21.15
CA SER A 223 8.03 4.28 21.93
C SER A 223 7.50 5.40 21.02
N GLU A 224 8.16 5.66 19.90
CA GLU A 224 7.71 6.63 18.89
C GLU A 224 6.43 6.17 18.18
N TYR A 225 6.34 4.90 17.82
CA TYR A 225 5.13 4.28 17.27
C TYR A 225 3.93 4.46 18.21
N LYS A 226 4.11 4.18 19.51
CA LYS A 226 3.07 4.40 20.53
C LYS A 226 2.73 5.88 20.69
N ALA A 227 3.71 6.77 20.52
CA ALA A 227 3.50 8.21 20.56
C ALA A 227 2.70 8.75 19.36
N ILE A 228 2.64 8.03 18.23
CA ILE A 228 1.75 8.39 17.10
C ILE A 228 0.27 8.32 17.51
N LYS A 229 -0.11 7.37 18.38
CA LYS A 229 -1.48 7.29 18.91
C LYS A 229 -1.79 8.44 19.89
N THR A 230 -0.79 8.97 20.60
CA THR A 230 -0.95 10.10 21.53
C THR A 230 -0.82 11.47 20.87
N ARG A 231 -0.20 11.55 19.68
CA ARG A 231 -0.38 12.66 18.75
C ARG A 231 -1.80 12.55 18.18
N ARG A 232 -2.72 13.28 18.81
CA ARG A 232 -4.12 13.50 18.38
C ARG A 232 -4.22 13.40 16.86
N PRO A 233 -5.12 12.60 16.27
CA PRO A 233 -5.08 12.31 14.84
C PRO A 233 -5.32 13.63 14.10
N ASP A 234 -4.28 14.18 13.50
CA ASP A 234 -4.36 15.36 12.64
C ASP A 234 -5.03 15.00 11.30
N ARG A 235 -5.24 13.70 11.06
CA ARG A 235 -5.99 13.14 9.93
C ARG A 235 -7.41 12.76 10.34
N LYS A 236 -8.37 12.91 9.42
CA LYS A 236 -9.67 12.24 9.54
C LYS A 236 -9.47 10.72 9.53
N ASN A 237 -10.28 10.00 10.31
CA ASN A 237 -10.16 8.54 10.45
C ASN A 237 -11.06 7.81 9.44
N GLU A 238 -10.86 8.10 8.15
CA GLU A 238 -11.61 7.47 7.07
C GLU A 238 -10.83 6.25 6.57
N GLN A 239 -11.42 5.06 6.73
CA GLN A 239 -10.77 3.78 6.37
C GLN A 239 -11.21 3.25 5.01
N HIS A 240 -12.22 3.86 4.39
CA HIS A 240 -12.76 3.44 3.10
C HIS A 240 -13.09 4.67 2.25
N VAL A 241 -12.65 4.65 1.00
CA VAL A 241 -12.99 5.65 -0.01
C VAL A 241 -13.55 4.91 -1.22
N SER A 242 -14.74 5.31 -1.68
CA SER A 242 -15.38 4.72 -2.86
C SER A 242 -15.16 5.63 -4.07
N LEU A 243 -14.93 5.04 -5.25
CA LEU A 243 -14.90 5.78 -6.52
C LEU A 243 -16.01 5.26 -7.42
N PHE A 244 -16.84 6.17 -7.92
CA PHE A 244 -17.91 5.92 -8.86
C PHE A 244 -17.67 6.69 -10.16
N ILE A 245 -17.89 6.00 -11.29
CA ILE A 245 -17.94 6.64 -12.60
C ILE A 245 -19.41 6.68 -13.01
N GLU A 246 -19.97 7.88 -13.12
CA GLU A 246 -21.40 8.07 -13.35
C GLU A 246 -21.72 9.08 -14.45
N THR A 247 -22.91 8.97 -15.05
CA THR A 247 -23.36 9.93 -16.06
C THR A 247 -23.90 11.17 -15.36
N MET A 248 -23.12 12.24 -15.34
CA MET A 248 -23.46 13.49 -14.66
C MET A 248 -22.92 14.72 -15.39
N ASN A 249 -23.36 15.91 -14.96
CA ASN A 249 -22.78 17.18 -15.39
C ASN A 249 -21.53 17.53 -14.55
N GLY A 250 -20.69 18.43 -15.05
CA GLY A 250 -19.44 18.80 -14.38
C GLY A 250 -18.32 17.77 -14.57
N VAL A 251 -17.26 17.89 -13.78
CA VAL A 251 -16.05 17.06 -13.89
C VAL A 251 -16.08 15.92 -12.87
N ALA A 252 -16.07 16.28 -11.59
CA ALA A 252 -16.12 15.37 -10.46
C ALA A 252 -16.63 16.09 -9.21
N TYR A 253 -16.96 15.33 -8.17
CA TYR A 253 -17.17 15.84 -6.82
C TYR A 253 -16.85 14.77 -5.77
N ALA A 254 -16.56 15.20 -4.55
CA ALA A 254 -16.39 14.34 -3.38
C ALA A 254 -17.45 14.62 -2.31
N VAL A 255 -18.09 13.57 -1.80
CA VAL A 255 -19.06 13.65 -0.70
C VAL A 255 -19.09 12.34 0.08
N ASN A 256 -19.22 12.38 1.41
CA ASN A 256 -19.36 11.18 2.24
C ASN A 256 -18.31 10.08 2.00
N ASN A 257 -17.04 10.46 1.76
CA ASN A 257 -15.93 9.56 1.37
C ASN A 257 -16.12 8.85 0.01
N GLU A 258 -17.01 9.35 -0.81
CA GLU A 258 -17.22 8.92 -2.18
C GLU A 258 -16.67 9.97 -3.12
N ILE A 259 -16.01 9.52 -4.18
CA ILE A 259 -15.60 10.34 -5.30
C ILE A 259 -16.46 9.92 -6.47
N HIS A 260 -17.08 10.89 -7.12
CA HIS A 260 -17.93 10.69 -8.29
C HIS A 260 -17.28 11.42 -9.47
N VAL A 261 -16.95 10.69 -10.53
CA VAL A 261 -16.31 11.26 -11.74
C VAL A 261 -17.25 11.11 -12.93
N SER A 262 -17.37 12.18 -13.72
CA SER A 262 -18.33 12.23 -14.82
C SER A 262 -17.85 11.41 -16.02
N ALA A 263 -18.65 10.40 -16.38
CA ALA A 263 -18.49 9.65 -17.62
C ALA A 263 -18.62 10.56 -18.86
N ASN A 264 -19.46 11.60 -18.79
CA ASN A 264 -19.62 12.57 -19.88
C ASN A 264 -18.35 13.42 -20.06
N TYR A 265 -17.72 13.83 -18.95
CA TYR A 265 -16.45 14.55 -19.00
C TYR A 265 -15.34 13.68 -19.58
N ILE A 266 -15.22 12.43 -19.13
CA ILE A 266 -14.24 11.46 -19.66
C ILE A 266 -14.43 11.27 -21.17
N GLN A 267 -15.67 11.08 -21.63
CA GLN A 267 -15.98 10.92 -23.05
C GLN A 267 -15.61 12.15 -23.88
N GLY A 268 -15.83 13.35 -23.35
CA GLY A 268 -15.59 14.61 -24.03
C GLY A 268 -14.13 15.10 -24.01
N TYR A 269 -13.27 14.52 -23.18
CA TYR A 269 -11.90 14.99 -23.01
C TYR A 269 -11.00 14.54 -24.15
N SER A 270 -10.37 15.50 -24.84
CA SER A 270 -9.54 15.24 -26.04
C SER A 270 -8.03 15.17 -25.76
N GLY A 271 -7.60 15.32 -24.51
CA GLY A 271 -6.19 15.26 -24.10
C GLY A 271 -5.77 13.87 -23.57
N ASP A 272 -4.72 13.84 -22.77
CA ASP A 272 -4.32 12.64 -22.03
C ASP A 272 -5.30 12.39 -20.87
N VAL A 273 -6.29 11.54 -21.12
CA VAL A 273 -7.35 11.18 -20.16
C VAL A 273 -6.77 10.59 -18.88
N ASN A 274 -5.73 9.74 -18.98
CA ASN A 274 -5.14 9.13 -17.79
C ASN A 274 -4.53 10.21 -16.90
N ARG A 275 -3.78 11.15 -17.49
CA ARG A 275 -3.16 12.24 -16.73
C ARG A 275 -4.21 13.20 -16.15
N GLU A 276 -5.25 13.54 -16.91
CA GLU A 276 -6.32 14.42 -16.44
C GLU A 276 -7.08 13.80 -15.26
N ILE A 277 -7.59 12.58 -15.44
CA ILE A 277 -8.37 11.89 -14.41
C ILE A 277 -7.51 11.61 -13.17
N THR A 278 -6.23 11.26 -13.34
CA THR A 278 -5.32 11.15 -12.20
C THR A 278 -5.24 12.49 -11.43
N GLY A 279 -5.09 13.61 -12.13
CA GLY A 279 -5.08 14.94 -11.52
C GLY A 279 -6.39 15.31 -10.82
N VAL A 280 -7.53 15.02 -11.45
CA VAL A 280 -8.87 15.19 -10.85
C VAL A 280 -8.99 14.35 -9.57
N LEU A 281 -8.54 13.10 -9.58
CA LEU A 281 -8.56 12.26 -8.38
C LEU A 281 -7.69 12.84 -7.25
N TYR A 282 -6.51 13.41 -7.54
CA TYR A 282 -5.72 14.11 -6.52
C TYR A 282 -6.47 15.30 -5.90
N HIS A 283 -7.24 16.03 -6.70
CA HIS A 283 -8.10 17.11 -6.22
C HIS A 283 -9.22 16.56 -5.32
N GLU A 284 -10.06 15.67 -5.84
CA GLU A 284 -11.25 15.17 -5.14
C GLU A 284 -10.90 14.40 -3.86
N ILE A 285 -9.85 13.58 -3.90
CA ILE A 285 -9.45 12.80 -2.74
C ILE A 285 -8.92 13.71 -1.62
N THR A 286 -8.41 14.90 -1.94
CA THR A 286 -7.98 15.87 -0.94
C THR A 286 -9.16 16.37 -0.12
N HIS A 287 -10.35 16.56 -0.72
CA HIS A 287 -11.55 16.95 0.01
C HIS A 287 -11.95 15.95 1.11
N ILE A 288 -11.68 14.65 0.90
CA ILE A 288 -11.94 13.61 1.89
C ILE A 288 -11.13 13.86 3.15
N TRP A 289 -9.83 14.13 3.03
CA TRP A 289 -8.92 14.22 4.18
C TRP A 289 -8.68 15.63 4.72
N GLN A 290 -8.94 16.68 3.93
CA GLN A 290 -8.76 18.04 4.40
C GLN A 290 -9.83 18.44 5.41
N TRP A 291 -9.45 19.27 6.38
CA TRP A 291 -10.39 19.87 7.32
C TRP A 291 -11.04 21.11 6.69
N ASP A 292 -12.34 21.26 6.87
CA ASP A 292 -13.12 22.37 6.30
C ASP A 292 -13.38 23.50 7.30
N GLY A 293 -12.79 23.46 8.50
CA GLY A 293 -13.04 24.46 9.53
C GLY A 293 -14.44 24.38 10.11
N ASN A 294 -15.08 23.20 10.17
CA ASN A 294 -16.50 23.07 10.49
C ASN A 294 -17.37 23.94 9.56
N GLY A 295 -17.04 23.93 8.27
CA GLY A 295 -17.68 24.76 7.24
C GLY A 295 -17.36 26.26 7.30
N GLN A 296 -16.43 26.71 8.14
CA GLN A 296 -16.07 28.13 8.28
C GLN A 296 -14.95 28.57 7.33
N THR A 297 -14.24 27.62 6.72
CA THR A 297 -13.14 27.94 5.81
C THR A 297 -13.69 28.52 4.50
N PRO A 298 -13.10 29.61 3.97
CA PRO A 298 -13.48 30.14 2.67
C PRO A 298 -13.43 29.06 1.58
N GLY A 299 -14.49 28.94 0.78
CA GLY A 299 -14.58 27.92 -0.26
C GLY A 299 -13.39 27.95 -1.23
N GLY A 300 -12.91 29.13 -1.60
CA GLY A 300 -11.71 29.22 -2.46
C GLY A 300 -10.42 28.71 -1.82
N LEU A 301 -10.29 28.77 -0.48
CA LEU A 301 -9.18 28.12 0.21
C LEU A 301 -9.32 26.58 0.21
N ILE A 302 -10.54 26.07 0.37
CA ILE A 302 -10.86 24.63 0.29
C ILE A 302 -10.53 24.06 -1.09
N GLU A 303 -10.99 24.70 -2.17
CA GLU A 303 -10.65 24.31 -3.54
C GLU A 303 -9.16 24.49 -3.83
N GLY A 304 -8.57 25.58 -3.33
CA GLY A 304 -7.16 25.89 -3.53
C GLY A 304 -6.21 24.90 -2.86
N ILE A 305 -6.58 24.32 -1.72
CA ILE A 305 -5.79 23.26 -1.06
C ILE A 305 -5.84 21.97 -1.89
N ALA A 306 -7.02 21.59 -2.40
CA ALA A 306 -7.17 20.45 -3.29
C ALA A 306 -6.30 20.59 -4.55
N ASP A 307 -6.33 21.76 -5.19
CA ASP A 307 -5.47 22.03 -6.35
C ASP A 307 -3.99 22.23 -5.99
N PHE A 308 -3.65 22.68 -4.78
CA PHE A 308 -2.27 22.67 -4.30
C PHE A 308 -1.72 21.24 -4.24
N VAL A 309 -2.50 20.26 -3.75
CA VAL A 309 -2.08 18.85 -3.74
C VAL A 309 -1.90 18.32 -5.16
N ARG A 310 -2.86 18.59 -6.06
CA ARG A 310 -2.74 18.26 -7.50
C ARG A 310 -1.48 18.86 -8.14
N LEU A 311 -1.16 20.12 -7.79
CA LEU A 311 0.05 20.82 -8.23
C LEU A 311 1.32 20.11 -7.73
N LYS A 312 1.40 19.81 -6.43
CA LYS A 312 2.58 19.13 -5.85
C LYS A 312 2.77 17.71 -6.37
N ALA A 313 1.68 17.04 -6.74
CA ALA A 313 1.72 15.72 -7.37
C ALA A 313 2.18 15.76 -8.85
N GLY A 314 2.34 16.96 -9.44
CA GLY A 314 2.83 17.12 -10.81
C GLY A 314 1.75 16.97 -11.89
N TYR A 315 0.47 17.09 -11.53
CA TYR A 315 -0.69 16.96 -12.44
C TYR A 315 -1.32 18.32 -12.79
N VAL A 316 -0.49 19.34 -12.96
CA VAL A 316 -0.91 20.69 -13.39
C VAL A 316 -1.38 20.65 -14.87
N PRO A 317 -2.65 20.99 -15.16
CA PRO A 317 -3.15 21.19 -16.52
C PRO A 317 -2.49 22.39 -17.21
N SER A 318 -2.38 22.32 -18.54
CA SER A 318 -1.75 23.38 -19.35
C SER A 318 -2.49 24.72 -19.33
N HIS A 319 -3.79 24.70 -19.02
CA HIS A 319 -4.64 25.91 -18.97
C HIS A 319 -4.60 26.64 -17.63
N TRP A 320 -3.93 26.08 -16.61
CA TRP A 320 -3.83 26.73 -15.31
C TRP A 320 -3.08 28.05 -15.39
N VAL A 321 -3.50 28.98 -14.54
CA VAL A 321 -2.85 30.27 -14.40
C VAL A 321 -1.37 30.13 -14.02
N GLN A 322 -0.58 31.12 -14.46
CA GLN A 322 0.83 31.25 -14.10
C GLN A 322 0.97 31.85 -12.69
N PRO A 323 2.11 31.61 -12.01
CA PRO A 323 2.42 32.31 -10.76
C PRO A 323 2.27 33.82 -10.91
N GLY A 324 1.64 34.46 -9.92
CA GLY A 324 1.34 35.88 -9.90
C GLY A 324 0.02 36.28 -10.57
N GLN A 325 -0.68 35.40 -11.28
CA GLN A 325 -1.99 35.71 -11.87
C GLN A 325 -3.14 35.55 -10.86
N GLY A 326 -4.33 36.06 -11.22
CA GLY A 326 -5.52 36.12 -10.36
C GLY A 326 -5.63 37.38 -9.51
N ASP A 327 -6.83 37.65 -9.00
CA ASP A 327 -7.18 38.93 -8.37
C ASP A 327 -7.21 38.88 -6.84
N ARG A 328 -7.46 37.71 -6.24
CA ARG A 328 -7.52 37.50 -4.78
C ARG A 328 -6.95 36.14 -4.38
N TRP A 329 -6.47 36.05 -3.15
CA TRP A 329 -5.79 34.87 -2.62
C TRP A 329 -6.71 33.65 -2.44
N ASP A 330 -8.00 33.86 -2.18
CA ASP A 330 -9.05 32.84 -2.00
C ASP A 330 -9.97 32.75 -3.22
N HIS A 331 -9.44 32.98 -4.42
CA HIS A 331 -10.21 32.85 -5.66
C HIS A 331 -10.70 31.41 -5.89
N GLY A 332 -10.00 30.41 -5.35
CA GLY A 332 -10.25 29.01 -5.62
C GLY A 332 -9.23 28.43 -6.60
N TYR A 333 -9.24 27.10 -6.67
CA TYR A 333 -8.57 26.32 -7.70
C TYR A 333 -7.09 26.70 -7.89
N ASP A 334 -6.65 26.79 -9.14
CA ASP A 334 -5.29 27.05 -9.57
C ASP A 334 -4.71 28.38 -9.04
N VAL A 335 -5.49 29.47 -9.00
CA VAL A 335 -5.06 30.77 -8.46
C VAL A 335 -4.63 30.63 -7.00
N THR A 336 -5.50 30.05 -6.16
CA THR A 336 -5.19 29.86 -4.74
C THR A 336 -4.09 28.81 -4.55
N ALA A 337 -4.08 27.74 -5.33
CA ALA A 337 -3.02 26.72 -5.29
C ALA A 337 -1.62 27.29 -5.54
N ARG A 338 -1.48 28.19 -6.52
CA ARG A 338 -0.20 28.88 -6.81
C ARG A 338 0.25 29.79 -5.67
N PHE A 339 -0.68 30.47 -5.01
CA PHE A 339 -0.38 31.26 -3.82
C PHE A 339 0.03 30.39 -2.63
N LEU A 340 -0.66 29.27 -2.40
CA LEU A 340 -0.30 28.33 -1.36
C LEU A 340 1.07 27.69 -1.62
N ASP A 341 1.45 27.43 -2.87
CA ASP A 341 2.81 26.97 -3.23
C ASP A 341 3.87 28.03 -2.93
N TYR A 342 3.58 29.31 -3.16
CA TYR A 342 4.43 30.40 -2.69
C TYR A 342 4.57 30.41 -1.16
N CYS A 343 3.47 30.35 -0.41
CA CYS A 343 3.50 30.29 1.05
C CYS A 343 4.29 29.07 1.57
N ASN A 344 4.13 27.91 0.92
CA ASN A 344 4.87 26.69 1.25
C ASN A 344 6.37 26.80 0.90
N SER A 345 6.73 27.63 -0.08
CA SER A 345 8.15 27.94 -0.35
C SER A 345 8.80 28.82 0.72
N LEU A 346 8.01 29.65 1.42
CA LEU A 346 8.49 30.46 2.56
C LEU A 346 8.68 29.61 3.81
N ARG A 347 7.82 28.61 4.00
CA ARG A 347 7.91 27.62 5.08
C ARG A 347 7.45 26.27 4.59
N ASN A 348 8.39 25.33 4.46
CA ASN A 348 8.05 23.96 4.06
C ASN A 348 7.04 23.34 5.06
N GLY A 349 5.96 22.76 4.54
CA GLY A 349 4.88 22.19 5.34
C GLY A 349 3.79 23.19 5.76
N PHE A 350 3.83 24.44 5.27
CA PHE A 350 2.84 25.46 5.57
C PHE A 350 1.39 24.97 5.34
N VAL A 351 1.10 24.39 4.18
CA VAL A 351 -0.28 23.96 3.84
C VAL A 351 -0.75 22.82 4.75
N ALA A 352 0.15 21.91 5.11
CA ALA A 352 -0.17 20.82 6.04
C ALA A 352 -0.52 21.34 7.44
N GLU A 353 0.27 22.29 7.96
CA GLU A 353 0.00 22.93 9.26
C GLU A 353 -1.24 23.82 9.24
N LEU A 354 -1.52 24.50 8.11
CA LEU A 354 -2.76 25.25 7.91
C LEU A 354 -3.95 24.30 7.97
N ASN A 355 -3.95 23.21 7.19
CA ASN A 355 -4.99 22.18 7.22
C ASN A 355 -5.23 21.63 8.63
N LYS A 356 -4.15 21.33 9.37
CA LYS A 356 -4.24 20.89 10.76
C LYS A 356 -4.93 21.92 11.67
N LYS A 357 -4.63 23.21 11.50
CA LYS A 357 -5.29 24.29 12.26
C LYS A 357 -6.76 24.44 11.91
N MET A 358 -7.15 24.10 10.67
CA MET A 358 -8.55 24.13 10.21
C MET A 358 -9.43 23.01 10.80
N ARG A 359 -8.90 22.15 11.68
CA ARG A 359 -9.64 21.01 12.22
C ARG A 359 -10.98 21.33 12.88
N SER A 360 -11.07 22.45 13.59
CA SER A 360 -12.23 22.80 14.41
C SER A 360 -12.80 24.19 14.14
N GLY A 361 -12.32 24.86 13.10
CA GLY A 361 -12.68 26.24 12.80
C GLY A 361 -11.67 26.86 11.83
N TYR A 362 -11.97 28.03 11.32
CA TYR A 362 -11.05 28.79 10.48
C TYR A 362 -10.80 30.20 11.04
N SER A 363 -9.55 30.65 10.97
CA SER A 363 -9.16 32.03 11.23
C SER A 363 -8.06 32.46 10.27
N ALA A 364 -8.23 33.64 9.66
CA ALA A 364 -7.18 34.23 8.83
C ALA A 364 -5.88 34.51 9.63
N ASN A 365 -5.96 34.57 10.96
CA ASN A 365 -4.78 34.69 11.84
C ASN A 365 -3.82 33.48 11.75
N TYR A 366 -4.28 32.33 11.24
CA TYR A 366 -3.40 31.18 11.03
C TYR A 366 -2.22 31.50 10.10
N PHE A 367 -2.40 32.40 9.13
CA PHE A 367 -1.29 32.89 8.29
C PHE A 367 -0.25 33.67 9.11
N VAL A 368 -0.69 34.50 10.06
CA VAL A 368 0.20 35.23 10.96
C VAL A 368 0.94 34.27 11.88
N GLU A 369 0.24 33.30 12.47
CA GLU A 369 0.84 32.29 13.34
C GLU A 369 1.87 31.42 12.61
N LEU A 370 1.65 31.14 11.33
CA LEU A 370 2.49 30.22 10.55
C LEU A 370 3.64 30.92 9.81
N LEU A 371 3.46 32.16 9.35
CA LEU A 371 4.39 32.90 8.49
C LEU A 371 4.74 34.30 9.01
N GLY A 372 4.15 34.75 10.11
CA GLY A 372 4.42 36.06 10.72
C GLY A 372 3.80 37.26 9.98
N LYS A 373 2.96 37.02 8.97
CA LYS A 373 2.32 38.06 8.15
C LYS A 373 0.84 37.75 7.94
N THR A 374 0.04 38.79 7.72
CA THR A 374 -1.37 38.60 7.34
C THR A 374 -1.47 38.01 5.93
N VAL A 375 -2.59 37.34 5.62
CA VAL A 375 -2.81 36.77 4.28
C VAL A 375 -2.74 37.84 3.18
N ASP A 376 -3.23 39.05 3.44
CA ASP A 376 -3.18 40.17 2.49
C ASP A 376 -1.75 40.68 2.24
N GLN A 377 -0.91 40.70 3.28
CA GLN A 377 0.51 41.02 3.13
C GLN A 377 1.23 39.95 2.31
N LEU A 378 0.98 38.68 2.61
CA LEU A 378 1.54 37.55 1.86
C LEU A 378 1.09 37.56 0.40
N TRP A 379 -0.18 37.86 0.13
CA TRP A 379 -0.71 37.99 -1.22
C TRP A 379 -0.05 39.15 -1.98
N SER A 380 0.12 40.30 -1.32
CA SER A 380 0.83 41.45 -1.89
C SER A 380 2.28 41.11 -2.24
N ASP A 381 2.98 40.40 -1.34
CA ASP A 381 4.36 39.92 -1.56
C ASP A 381 4.41 38.92 -2.73
N TYR A 382 3.46 37.98 -2.79
CA TYR A 382 3.31 37.03 -3.90
C TYR A 382 3.15 37.75 -5.24
N LYS A 383 2.23 38.72 -5.31
CA LYS A 383 2.02 39.53 -6.52
C LYS A 383 3.28 40.31 -6.88
N ALA A 384 3.99 40.88 -5.90
CA ALA A 384 5.24 41.59 -6.15
C ALA A 384 6.35 40.68 -6.67
N LYS A 385 6.49 39.45 -6.15
CA LYS A 385 7.49 38.47 -6.58
C LYS A 385 7.33 38.05 -8.05
N TYR A 386 6.09 37.99 -8.53
CA TYR A 386 5.76 37.54 -9.88
C TYR A 386 5.21 38.66 -10.78
N LYS A 387 5.40 39.93 -10.40
CA LYS A 387 5.21 41.06 -11.30
C LYS A 387 6.30 41.00 -12.37
N ASN A 388 5.90 40.70 -13.59
CA ASN A 388 6.70 40.97 -14.80
C ASN A 388 6.44 42.41 -15.24
#